data_AF-A0A7W1EPP8-F1
#
_entry.id   AF-A0A7W1EPP8-F1
#
_cell.length_a   1.000
_cell.length_b   1.000
_cell.length_c   1.000
_cell.angle_alpha   90.00
_cell.angle_beta   90.00
_cell.angle_gamma   90.00
#
_symmetry.space_group_name_H-M   'P 1'
#
loop_
_entity.id
_entity.type
_entity.pdbx_description
1 polymer ?
#
loop_
_entity_poly.entity_id
_entity_poly.type
_entity_poly.pdbx_seq_one_letter_code
_entity_poly.pdbx_strand_id
1 'polypeptide(L)' 'MPLSGRYRDPILEQIARDTFALFPQCHRCGQRVERFEDADVKIHVQRVIHRDSCPTARVVERTIPPSDAPG' A
#
# COMPACT_ATOMS: atom_id res chain seq x y z
N MET A 1 -17.29 -9.10 8.71
CA MET A 1 -17.95 -9.25 7.39
C MET A 1 -16.97 -8.83 6.31
N PRO A 2 -16.53 -9.71 5.39
CA PRO A 2 -15.64 -9.29 4.33
C PRO A 2 -16.45 -8.53 3.26
N LEU A 3 -15.98 -7.33 2.90
CA LEU A 3 -16.56 -6.47 1.86
C LEU A 3 -16.29 -7.03 0.44
N SER A 4 -16.48 -8.32 0.22
CA SER A 4 -16.11 -9.01 -1.02
C SER A 4 -17.13 -8.82 -2.16
N GLY A 5 -18.26 -8.15 -1.91
CA GLY A 5 -19.37 -8.04 -2.86
C GLY A 5 -19.28 -6.92 -3.92
N ARG A 6 -18.32 -5.97 -3.80
CA ARG A 6 -18.22 -4.82 -4.72
C ARG A 6 -17.12 -4.92 -5.78
N TYR A 7 -16.48 -6.08 -5.91
CA TYR A 7 -15.29 -6.29 -6.76
C TYR A 7 -15.58 -6.31 -8.28
N ARG A 8 -16.85 -6.25 -8.73
CA ARG A 8 -17.23 -6.38 -10.15
C ARG A 8 -18.00 -5.18 -10.71
N ASP A 9 -17.80 -3.99 -10.13
CA ASP A 9 -18.33 -2.78 -10.77
C ASP A 9 -17.28 -2.28 -11.78
N PRO A 10 -17.59 -2.24 -13.10
CA PRO A 10 -16.64 -1.81 -14.12
C PRO A 10 -16.20 -0.35 -13.92
N ILE A 11 -17.03 0.49 -13.29
CA ILE A 11 -16.68 1.88 -12.99
C ILE A 11 -15.63 1.91 -11.88
N LEU A 12 -15.79 1.09 -10.83
CA LEU A 12 -14.80 1.01 -9.75
C LEU A 12 -13.46 0.45 -10.25
N GLU A 13 -13.50 -0.52 -11.18
CA GLU A 13 -12.28 -1.03 -11.80
C GLU A 13 -11.56 0.05 -12.60
N GLN A 14 -12.30 0.83 -13.41
CA GLN A 14 -11.70 1.94 -14.16
C GLN A 14 -11.07 2.98 -13.23
N ILE A 15 -11.78 3.41 -12.18
CA ILE A 15 -11.25 4.37 -11.21
C ILE A 15 -10.00 3.82 -10.50
N ALA A 16 -10.00 2.52 -10.17
CA ALA A 16 -8.82 1.87 -9.59
C ALA A 16 -7.62 1.89 -10.56
N ARG A 17 -7.85 1.60 -11.84
CA ARG A 17 -6.80 1.66 -12.89
C ARG A 17 -6.26 3.07 -13.06
N ASP A 18 -7.14 4.07 -13.09
CA ASP A 18 -6.75 5.48 -13.20
C ASP A 18 -5.94 5.92 -11.97
N THR A 19 -6.38 5.54 -10.77
CA THR A 19 -5.66 5.80 -9.51
C THR A 19 -4.27 5.16 -9.54
N PHE A 20 -4.17 3.91 -10.01
CA PHE A 20 -2.90 3.21 -10.13
C PHE A 20 -1.95 3.87 -11.14
N ALA A 21 -2.48 4.32 -12.27
CA ALA A 21 -1.71 5.03 -13.29
C ALA A 21 -1.11 6.34 -12.76
N LEU A 22 -1.86 7.06 -11.91
CA LEU A 22 -1.40 8.29 -11.27
C LEU A 22 -0.45 8.04 -10.10
N PHE A 23 -0.69 6.98 -9.32
CA PHE A 23 0.02 6.68 -8.09
C PHE A 23 0.56 5.25 -8.06
N PRO A 24 1.55 4.89 -8.90
CA PRO A 24 2.03 3.51 -8.98
C PRO A 24 2.94 3.12 -7.80
N GLN A 25 3.08 3.97 -6.77
CA GLN A 25 3.92 3.72 -5.61
C GLN A 25 3.12 3.14 -4.46
N CYS A 26 3.66 2.07 -3.86
CA CYS A 26 3.14 1.49 -2.65
C CYS A 26 3.28 2.47 -1.49
N HIS A 27 2.17 2.90 -0.91
CA HIS A 27 2.16 3.81 0.25
C HIS A 27 2.80 3.20 1.51
N ARG A 28 3.02 1.87 1.56
CA ARG A 28 3.60 1.19 2.71
C ARG A 28 5.13 1.14 2.70
N CYS A 29 5.73 0.82 1.55
CA CYS A 29 7.18 0.67 1.42
C CYS A 29 7.84 1.74 0.50
N GLY A 30 7.04 2.57 -0.17
CA GLY A 30 7.50 3.59 -1.11
C GLY A 30 8.00 3.03 -2.46
N GLN A 31 8.03 1.71 -2.64
CA GLN A 31 8.45 1.08 -3.89
C GLN A 31 7.33 1.14 -4.94
N ARG A 32 7.72 1.20 -6.22
CA ARG A 32 6.78 1.10 -7.33
C ARG A 32 6.19 -0.31 -7.38
N VAL A 33 4.88 -0.38 -7.60
CA VAL A 33 4.19 -1.62 -7.95
C VAL A 33 4.18 -1.71 -9.47
N GLU A 34 4.74 -2.79 -10.02
CA GLU A 34 4.94 -2.92 -11.47
C GLU A 34 3.65 -3.22 -12.23
N ARG A 35 2.74 -3.99 -11.63
CA ARG A 35 1.53 -4.50 -12.27
C ARG A 35 0.30 -4.21 -11.43
N PHE A 36 -0.82 -3.93 -12.08
CA PHE A 36 -2.08 -3.61 -11.40
C PHE A 36 -2.63 -4.82 -10.62
N GLU A 37 -2.37 -6.04 -11.08
CA GLU A 37 -2.81 -7.27 -10.45
C GLU A 37 -2.18 -7.50 -9.07
N ASP A 38 -0.96 -6.98 -8.89
CA ASP A 38 -0.19 -7.00 -7.65
C ASP A 38 -0.54 -5.82 -6.72
N ALA A 39 -1.44 -4.94 -7.14
CA ALA A 39 -1.86 -3.76 -6.40
C ALA A 39 -3.22 -3.97 -5.70
N ASP A 40 -3.30 -3.55 -4.45
CA ASP A 40 -4.57 -3.28 -3.77
C ASP A 40 -4.78 -1.76 -3.75
N VAL A 41 -5.74 -1.30 -4.55
CA VAL A 41 -6.04 0.12 -4.75
C VAL A 41 -7.18 0.55 -3.84
N LYS A 42 -6.88 1.44 -2.89
CA LYS A 42 -7.85 2.07 -2.01
C LYS A 42 -8.37 3.35 -2.66
N ILE A 43 -9.35 3.20 -3.56
CA ILE A 43 -9.96 4.30 -4.33
C ILE A 43 -10.36 5.50 -3.45
N HIS A 44 -11.03 5.24 -2.33
CA HIS A 44 -11.54 6.29 -1.42
C HIS A 44 -10.46 7.22 -0.86
N VAL A 45 -9.22 6.73 -0.76
CA VAL A 45 -8.08 7.51 -0.23
C VAL A 45 -6.98 7.70 -1.27
N GLN A 46 -7.24 7.28 -2.52
CA GLN A 46 -6.30 7.34 -3.64
C GLN A 46 -4.91 6.75 -3.29
N ARG A 47 -4.91 5.58 -2.63
CA ARG A 47 -3.66 4.90 -2.24
C ARG A 47 -3.51 3.57 -2.95
N VAL A 48 -2.29 3.26 -3.34
CA VAL A 48 -1.88 1.96 -3.85
C VAL A 48 -1.02 1.26 -2.81
N ILE A 49 -1.26 -0.01 -2.56
CA ILE A 49 -0.39 -0.88 -1.77
C ILE A 49 -0.12 -2.19 -2.52
N HIS A 50 0.94 -2.91 -2.17
CA HIS A 50 1.10 -4.29 -2.64
C HIS A 50 -0.06 -5.12 -2.09
N ARG A 51 -0.66 -5.95 -2.95
CA ARG A 51 -1.67 -6.93 -2.58
C ARG A 51 -1.09 -7.98 -1.65
N ASP A 52 0.15 -8.38 -1.92
CA ASP A 52 0.96 -9.27 -1.09
C ASP A 52 1.90 -8.48 -0.16
N SER A 53 2.77 -9.20 0.54
CA SER A 53 3.83 -8.61 1.35
C SER A 53 4.70 -7.68 0.52
N CYS A 54 5.02 -6.51 1.08
CA CYS A 54 5.95 -5.59 0.43
C CYS A 54 7.31 -6.28 0.26
N PRO A 55 7.94 -6.20 -0.94
CA PRO A 55 9.21 -6.88 -1.24
C PRO A 55 10.36 -6.38 -0.37
N THR A 56 10.19 -5.19 0.21
CA THR A 56 11.10 -4.64 1.21
C THR A 56 10.28 -4.31 2.45
N ALA A 57 10.14 -5.27 3.34
CA ALA A 57 9.99 -4.93 4.74
C ALA A 57 11.32 -4.29 5.17
N ARG A 58 11.52 -2.99 4.91
CA ARG A 58 12.42 -2.21 5.77
C ARG A 58 11.72 -2.20 7.11
N VAL A 59 11.96 -3.25 7.89
CA VAL A 59 11.84 -3.21 9.33
C VAL A 59 12.75 -2.06 9.72
N VAL A 60 12.17 -0.88 9.87
CA VAL A 60 12.84 0.18 10.59
C VAL A 60 12.80 -0.33 12.01
N GLU A 61 13.80 -1.14 12.37
CA GLU A 61 14.12 -1.39 13.77
C GLU A 61 14.28 0.00 14.36
N ARG A 62 13.28 0.41 15.14
CA ARG A 62 13.42 1.56 16.00
C ARG A 62 14.48 1.16 17.00
N THR A 63 15.74 1.50 16.72
CA THR A 63 16.81 1.43 17.70
C THR A 63 16.42 2.42 18.80
N ILE A 64 15.82 1.92 19.88
CA ILE A 64 15.59 2.71 21.08
C ILE A 64 16.99 2.98 21.65
N PRO A 65 17.46 4.24 21.72
CA PRO A 65 18.74 4.50 22.37
C PRO A 65 18.63 4.07 23.84
N PRO A 66 19.64 3.38 24.41
CA PRO A 66 19.63 3.05 25.82
C PRO A 66 19.56 4.36 26.62
N SER A 67 18.58 4.44 27.52
CA SER A 67 18.43 5.55 28.47
C SER A 67 19.53 5.47 29.53
N ASP A 68 20.75 5.83 29.19
CA ASP A 68 21.80 6.09 30.17
C ASP A 68 21.92 7.60 30.35
N ALA A 69 21.13 8.12 31.31
CA ALA A 69 21.26 9.48 31.80
C ALA A 69 21.97 9.39 33.17
N PRO A 70 23.20 9.92 33.32
CA PRO A 70 23.87 9.96 34.61
C PRO A 70 23.25 11.06 35.48
N GLY A 71 22.93 10.71 36.72
CA GLY A 71 22.64 11.62 37.83
C GLY A 71 23.80 11.67 38.81
#